data_AF-A0AAI8HQ08-F1
#
_entry.id   AF-A0AAI8HQ08-F1
#
_cell.length_a   1.000
_cell.length_b   1.000
_cell.length_c   1.000
_cell.angle_alpha   90.00
_cell.angle_beta   90.00
_cell.angle_gamma   90.00
#
_symmetry.space_group_name_H-M   'P 1'
#
loop_
_entity.id
_entity.type
_entity.pdbx_description
1 polymer ?
#
loop_
_entity_poly.entity_id
_entity_poly.type
_entity_poly.pdbx_seq_one_letter_code
_entity_poly.pdbx_strand_id
1 'polypeptide(L)'
;MSKKSLEKWNRSLQKASSGEFARQAGRWLEQSGEDFLDLVREELMHSGGIDTENLLSSFRKGAQDHVWIIENGGLTLEIGTNVEYASFINDGHWTVSDENVRWVPGYFQGSRFIYDPSASTGMALKKQWISGNGFWDKALLMYETIFAGSLDKRFNQWLSTLGGDNG
;
A
#
# COMPACT_ATOMS: atom_id res chain seq x y z
N MET A 1 30.57 31.02 18.78
CA MET A 1 30.76 29.76 18.02
C MET A 1 32.21 29.33 18.17
N SER A 2 32.51 28.14 18.69
CA SER A 2 33.90 27.70 18.96
C SER A 2 34.55 27.04 17.74
N LYS A 3 35.88 27.01 17.65
CA LYS A 3 36.63 26.34 16.57
C LYS A 3 36.22 24.86 16.38
N LYS A 4 35.99 24.15 17.50
CA LYS A 4 35.46 22.76 17.48
C LYS A 4 34.06 22.65 16.87
N SER A 5 33.20 23.64 17.10
CA SER A 5 31.84 23.70 16.53
C SER A 5 31.89 23.92 15.00
N LEU A 6 32.79 24.78 14.52
CA LEU A 6 33.00 25.01 13.08
C LEU A 6 33.56 23.78 12.37
N GLU A 7 34.50 23.05 12.99
CA GLU A 7 35.05 21.80 12.43
C GLU A 7 34.01 20.67 12.37
N LYS A 8 33.08 20.61 13.33
CA LYS A 8 31.96 19.65 13.31
C LYS A 8 30.96 20.01 12.20
N TRP A 9 30.65 21.29 12.06
CA TRP A 9 29.76 21.79 11.01
C TRP A 9 30.32 21.54 9.61
N ASN A 10 31.61 21.84 9.37
CA ASN A 10 32.28 21.59 8.09
C ASN A 10 32.32 20.10 7.73
N ARG A 11 32.64 19.21 8.67
CA ARG A 11 32.60 17.75 8.44
C ARG A 11 31.21 17.26 8.06
N SER A 12 30.18 17.86 8.64
CA SER A 12 28.81 17.44 8.38
C SER A 12 28.26 17.96 7.05
N LEU A 13 28.68 19.16 6.64
CA LEU A 13 28.49 19.64 5.26
C LEU A 13 29.21 18.75 4.24
N GLN A 14 30.44 18.31 4.55
CA GLN A 14 31.16 17.37 3.70
C GLN A 14 30.41 16.03 3.58
N LYS A 15 29.81 15.52 4.68
CA LYS A 15 28.95 14.34 4.65
C LYS A 15 27.66 14.52 3.86
N ALA A 16 27.05 15.71 3.91
CA ALA A 16 25.89 16.03 3.09
C ALA A 16 26.27 16.03 1.60
N SER A 17 27.41 16.65 1.26
CA SER A 17 27.92 16.69 -0.11
C SER A 17 28.46 15.35 -0.63
N SER A 18 28.82 14.42 0.26
CA SER A 18 29.36 13.09 -0.12
C SER A 18 28.28 12.07 -0.49
N GLY A 19 27.00 12.44 -0.39
CA GLY A 19 25.88 11.54 -0.64
C GLY A 19 25.55 10.58 0.53
N GLU A 20 26.24 10.70 1.67
CA GLU A 20 25.95 9.89 2.87
C GLU A 20 24.51 10.15 3.37
N PHE A 21 24.08 11.41 3.33
CA PHE A 21 22.70 11.79 3.65
C PHE A 21 21.68 11.15 2.70
N ALA A 22 21.90 11.26 1.39
CA ALA A 22 21.00 10.66 0.40
C ALA A 22 20.87 9.14 0.60
N ARG A 23 21.99 8.45 0.90
CA ARG A 23 21.95 7.01 1.22
C ARG A 23 21.20 6.70 2.53
N GLN A 24 21.28 7.56 3.53
CA GLN A 24 20.52 7.41 4.78
C GLN A 24 19.03 7.65 4.55
N ALA A 25 18.69 8.73 3.84
CA ALA A 25 17.32 9.04 3.43
C ALA A 25 16.71 7.89 2.60
N GLY A 26 17.48 7.32 1.67
CA GLY A 26 17.04 6.16 0.89
C GLY A 26 16.69 4.95 1.73
N ARG A 27 17.52 4.62 2.73
CA ARG A 27 17.21 3.53 3.68
C ARG A 27 15.98 3.83 4.54
N TRP A 28 15.79 5.09 4.92
CA TRP A 28 14.60 5.48 5.68
C TRP A 28 13.33 5.38 4.84
N LEU A 29 13.39 5.78 3.56
CA LEU A 29 12.25 5.63 2.66
C LEU A 29 11.93 4.16 2.42
N GLU A 30 12.95 3.33 2.22
CA GLU A 30 12.79 1.87 2.08
C GLU A 30 12.13 1.25 3.32
N GLN A 31 12.59 1.57 4.53
CA GLN A 31 11.94 1.10 5.77
C GLN A 31 10.50 1.59 5.85
N SER A 32 10.26 2.85 5.53
CA SER A 32 8.92 3.44 5.57
C SER A 32 7.96 2.75 4.61
N GLY A 33 8.44 2.31 3.44
CA GLY A 33 7.62 1.52 2.53
C GLY A 33 7.29 0.13 3.05
N GLU A 34 8.21 -0.52 3.77
CA GLU A 34 7.91 -1.79 4.43
C GLU A 34 6.86 -1.60 5.54
N ASP A 35 6.98 -0.52 6.32
CA ASP A 35 5.97 -0.15 7.33
C ASP A 35 4.59 0.10 6.67
N PHE A 36 4.56 0.73 5.48
CA PHE A 36 3.32 0.91 4.72
C PHE A 36 2.70 -0.41 4.27
N LEU A 37 3.50 -1.36 3.78
CA LEU A 37 3.03 -2.68 3.39
C LEU A 37 2.38 -3.43 4.57
N ASP A 38 2.95 -3.30 5.76
CA ASP A 38 2.36 -3.90 6.96
C ASP A 38 1.03 -3.25 7.34
N LEU A 39 0.91 -1.90 7.25
CA LEU A 39 -0.37 -1.20 7.45
C LEU A 39 -1.45 -1.65 6.46
N VAL A 40 -1.10 -1.76 5.16
CA VAL A 40 -2.02 -2.23 4.12
C VAL A 40 -2.54 -3.64 4.46
N ARG A 41 -1.65 -4.52 4.90
CA ARG A 41 -2.01 -5.90 5.28
C ARG A 41 -2.87 -5.93 6.53
N GLU A 42 -2.57 -5.11 7.53
CA GLU A 42 -3.41 -4.95 8.71
C GLU A 42 -4.81 -4.50 8.35
N GLU A 43 -4.97 -3.44 7.55
CA GLU A 43 -6.28 -2.95 7.11
C GLU A 43 -7.03 -3.99 6.27
N LEU A 44 -6.34 -4.76 5.43
CA LEU A 44 -6.95 -5.85 4.66
C LEU A 44 -7.47 -6.98 5.57
N MET A 45 -6.76 -7.32 6.64
CA MET A 45 -7.23 -8.31 7.64
C MET A 45 -8.40 -7.78 8.48
N HIS A 46 -8.34 -6.51 8.90
CA HIS A 46 -9.39 -5.89 9.73
C HIS A 46 -10.70 -5.67 8.97
N SER A 47 -10.62 -5.41 7.67
CA SER A 47 -11.78 -5.11 6.83
C SER A 47 -12.68 -6.31 6.50
N GLY A 48 -12.28 -7.53 6.90
CA GLY A 48 -13.19 -8.67 7.05
C GLY A 48 -14.02 -8.97 5.81
N GLY A 49 -13.38 -9.39 4.72
CA GLY A 49 -14.10 -9.76 3.51
C GLY A 49 -13.22 -10.57 2.57
N ILE A 50 -13.58 -11.85 2.39
CA ILE A 50 -13.04 -12.79 1.39
C ILE A 50 -11.68 -13.40 1.78
N ASP A 51 -11.50 -14.65 1.35
CA ASP A 51 -10.22 -15.38 1.37
C ASP A 51 -9.21 -14.62 0.50
N THR A 52 -8.48 -13.71 1.15
CA THR A 52 -7.58 -12.74 0.52
C THR A 52 -6.14 -13.23 0.54
N GLU A 53 -5.87 -14.52 0.77
CA GLU A 53 -4.49 -15.03 0.92
C GLU A 53 -3.55 -14.56 -0.20
N ASN A 54 -4.00 -14.59 -1.46
CA ASN A 54 -3.18 -14.10 -2.57
C ASN A 54 -2.94 -12.59 -2.51
N LEU A 55 -4.00 -11.79 -2.29
CA LEU A 55 -3.90 -10.34 -2.17
C LEU A 55 -3.04 -9.93 -0.96
N LEU A 56 -3.24 -10.56 0.19
CA LEU A 56 -2.47 -10.36 1.41
C LEU A 56 -0.99 -10.73 1.23
N SER A 57 -0.72 -11.79 0.47
CA SER A 57 0.64 -12.21 0.10
C SER A 57 1.31 -11.20 -0.84
N SER A 58 0.55 -10.62 -1.79
CA SER A 58 1.08 -9.64 -2.76
C SER A 58 1.59 -8.35 -2.12
N PHE A 59 1.15 -8.02 -0.90
CA PHE A 59 1.68 -6.89 -0.12
C PHE A 59 2.89 -7.28 0.74
N ARG A 60 3.61 -8.36 0.41
CA ARG A 60 4.92 -8.67 1.00
C ARG A 60 6.02 -8.36 0.01
N LYS A 61 7.06 -7.68 0.49
CA LYS A 61 8.23 -7.38 -0.32
C LYS A 61 8.86 -8.65 -0.91
N GLY A 62 9.00 -8.67 -2.23
CA GLY A 62 9.54 -9.81 -2.99
C GLY A 62 8.55 -10.94 -3.31
N ALA A 63 7.25 -10.78 -3.02
CA ALA A 63 6.23 -11.75 -3.44
C ALA A 63 5.93 -11.68 -4.95
N GLN A 64 5.29 -12.71 -5.48
CA GLN A 64 5.07 -12.90 -6.93
C GLN A 64 4.32 -11.73 -7.61
N ASP A 65 3.28 -11.19 -6.96
CA ASP A 65 2.44 -10.12 -7.50
C ASP A 65 2.72 -8.75 -6.84
N HIS A 66 3.85 -8.64 -6.15
CA HIS A 66 4.24 -7.43 -5.44
C HIS A 66 4.83 -6.38 -6.38
N VAL A 67 4.44 -5.11 -6.22
CA VAL A 67 5.07 -3.98 -6.90
C VAL A 67 5.94 -3.22 -5.90
N TRP A 68 7.23 -3.11 -6.22
CA TRP A 68 8.22 -2.33 -5.48
C TRP A 68 9.28 -1.76 -6.40
N ILE A 69 9.24 -0.45 -6.58
CA ILE A 69 10.19 0.27 -7.43
C ILE A 69 10.87 1.32 -6.57
N ILE A 70 12.19 1.25 -6.49
CA ILE A 70 13.02 2.28 -5.88
C ILE A 70 13.84 2.94 -6.97
N GLU A 71 13.69 4.25 -7.12
CA GLU A 71 14.46 5.05 -8.07
C GLU A 71 15.33 6.10 -7.38
N ASN A 72 16.36 6.56 -8.11
CA ASN A 72 17.21 7.70 -7.82
C ASN A 72 17.61 7.89 -6.34
N GLY A 73 18.64 7.14 -5.93
CA GLY A 73 19.23 7.28 -4.59
C GLY A 73 18.30 6.84 -3.44
N GLY A 74 17.14 6.26 -3.73
CA GLY A 74 16.17 5.83 -2.74
C GLY A 74 15.16 6.90 -2.33
N LEU A 75 14.98 7.97 -3.12
CA LEU A 75 14.05 9.05 -2.79
C LEU A 75 12.66 8.91 -3.40
N THR A 76 12.53 8.01 -4.38
CA THR A 76 11.24 7.66 -4.96
C THR A 76 10.98 6.19 -4.68
N LEU A 77 9.79 5.91 -4.16
CA LEU A 77 9.32 4.57 -3.84
C LEU A 77 7.89 4.39 -4.35
N GLU A 78 7.71 3.41 -5.23
CA GLU A 78 6.42 2.96 -5.70
C GLU A 78 6.09 1.60 -5.08
N ILE A 79 4.89 1.46 -4.54
CA ILE A 79 4.42 0.28 -3.82
C ILE A 79 3.02 -0.07 -4.34
N GLY A 80 2.76 -1.35 -4.55
CA GLY A 80 1.44 -1.81 -4.98
C GLY A 80 1.34 -3.32 -5.16
N THR A 81 0.33 -3.73 -5.92
CA THR A 81 0.04 -5.12 -6.26
C THR A 81 -0.41 -5.26 -7.72
N ASN A 82 -0.01 -6.34 -8.37
CA ASN A 82 -0.48 -6.73 -9.70
C ASN A 82 -1.73 -7.64 -9.64
N VAL A 83 -2.29 -7.88 -8.46
CA VAL A 83 -3.52 -8.67 -8.30
C VAL A 83 -4.69 -7.90 -8.90
N GLU A 84 -5.23 -8.42 -10.01
CA GLU A 84 -6.26 -7.73 -10.83
C GLU A 84 -7.51 -7.31 -10.04
N TYR A 85 -7.94 -8.13 -9.07
CA TYR A 85 -9.15 -7.86 -8.30
C TYR A 85 -8.93 -6.91 -7.11
N ALA A 86 -7.71 -6.41 -6.88
CA ALA A 86 -7.40 -5.56 -5.73
C ALA A 86 -8.25 -4.28 -5.70
N SER A 87 -8.44 -3.63 -6.85
CA SER A 87 -9.29 -2.44 -6.98
C SER A 87 -10.75 -2.74 -6.67
N PHE A 88 -11.26 -3.91 -7.05
CA PHE A 88 -12.64 -4.31 -6.74
C PHE A 88 -12.88 -4.51 -5.25
N ILE A 89 -11.85 -4.93 -4.51
CA ILE A 89 -11.88 -5.05 -3.05
C ILE A 89 -11.75 -3.68 -2.37
N ASN A 90 -10.89 -2.80 -2.89
CA ASN A 90 -10.70 -1.46 -2.33
C ASN A 90 -11.89 -0.54 -2.61
N ASP A 91 -12.21 -0.35 -3.89
CA ASP A 91 -13.14 0.68 -4.39
C ASP A 91 -14.57 0.16 -4.46
N GLY A 92 -14.72 -1.15 -4.63
CA GLY A 92 -16.00 -1.79 -4.94
C GLY A 92 -16.17 -2.01 -6.43
N HIS A 93 -17.22 -2.74 -6.79
CA HIS A 93 -17.50 -3.07 -8.17
C HIS A 93 -18.99 -3.36 -8.41
N TRP A 94 -19.41 -3.20 -9.65
CA TRP A 94 -20.70 -3.72 -10.09
C TRP A 94 -20.58 -5.22 -10.36
N THR A 95 -21.59 -5.99 -9.95
CA THR A 95 -21.70 -7.43 -10.22
C THR A 95 -21.85 -7.78 -11.71
N VAL A 96 -22.09 -6.78 -12.57
CA VAL A 96 -22.27 -6.92 -14.02
C VAL A 96 -21.77 -5.65 -14.72
N SER A 97 -21.01 -5.79 -15.81
CA SER A 97 -20.40 -4.66 -16.55
C SER A 97 -21.43 -3.83 -17.31
N ASP A 98 -22.16 -4.45 -18.23
CA ASP A 98 -22.90 -3.70 -19.27
C ASP A 98 -24.42 -3.87 -19.20
N GLU A 99 -24.90 -5.05 -18.82
CA GLU A 99 -26.32 -5.34 -18.71
C GLU A 99 -26.81 -5.09 -17.27
N ASN A 100 -28.00 -4.50 -17.10
CA ASN A 100 -28.63 -4.35 -15.77
C ASN A 100 -28.93 -5.69 -15.08
N VAL A 101 -28.64 -6.81 -15.75
CA VAL A 101 -28.92 -8.17 -15.33
C VAL A 101 -27.83 -9.09 -15.88
N ARG A 102 -27.38 -10.08 -15.10
CA ARG A 102 -26.61 -11.23 -15.60
C ARG A 102 -27.54 -12.43 -15.70
N TRP A 103 -27.66 -13.02 -16.88
CA TRP A 103 -28.39 -14.28 -17.04
C TRP A 103 -27.52 -15.47 -16.64
N VAL A 104 -28.04 -16.34 -15.78
CA VAL A 104 -27.40 -17.60 -15.39
C VAL A 104 -28.26 -18.77 -15.88
N PRO A 105 -27.78 -19.59 -16.83
CA PRO A 105 -28.55 -20.72 -17.35
C PRO A 105 -28.72 -21.81 -16.30
N GLY A 106 -29.91 -22.40 -16.24
CA GLY A 106 -30.28 -23.42 -15.26
C GLY A 106 -31.77 -23.48 -14.99
N TYR A 107 -32.15 -24.17 -13.91
CA TYR A 107 -33.55 -24.35 -13.51
C TYR A 107 -33.69 -24.49 -11.99
N PHE A 108 -34.89 -24.25 -11.48
CA PHE A 108 -35.18 -24.44 -10.05
C PHE A 108 -35.71 -25.85 -9.80
N GLN A 109 -35.14 -26.53 -8.80
CA GLN A 109 -35.69 -27.75 -8.22
C GLN A 109 -36.15 -27.46 -6.79
N GLY A 110 -37.45 -27.21 -6.64
CA GLY A 110 -37.99 -26.65 -5.39
C GLY A 110 -37.47 -25.23 -5.16
N SER A 111 -36.86 -24.99 -3.99
CA SER A 111 -36.27 -23.70 -3.61
C SER A 111 -34.81 -23.53 -4.03
N ARG A 112 -34.19 -24.55 -4.65
CA ARG A 112 -32.77 -24.52 -5.02
C ARG A 112 -32.62 -24.30 -6.52
N PHE A 113 -31.77 -23.34 -6.89
CA PHE A 113 -31.33 -23.17 -8.27
C PHE A 113 -30.25 -24.21 -8.60
N ILE A 114 -30.40 -24.90 -9.73
CA ILE A 114 -29.44 -25.85 -10.29
C ILE A 114 -28.85 -25.22 -11.56
N TYR A 115 -27.53 -25.01 -11.56
CA TYR A 115 -26.82 -24.51 -12.73
C TYR A 115 -26.73 -25.63 -13.79
N ASP A 116 -27.16 -25.30 -15.00
CA ASP A 116 -27.01 -26.16 -16.18
C ASP A 116 -26.73 -25.26 -17.39
N PRO A 117 -25.51 -25.27 -17.95
CA PRO A 117 -25.14 -24.40 -19.07
C PRO A 117 -25.90 -24.71 -20.37
N SER A 118 -26.51 -25.90 -20.48
CA SER A 118 -27.28 -26.33 -21.65
C SER A 118 -28.78 -26.01 -21.55
N ALA A 119 -29.25 -25.55 -20.38
CA ALA A 119 -30.65 -25.24 -20.16
C ALA A 119 -31.09 -24.00 -20.97
N SER A 120 -32.28 -24.07 -21.55
CA SER A 120 -32.93 -22.93 -22.22
C SER A 120 -33.59 -21.94 -21.25
N THR A 121 -33.68 -22.31 -19.96
CA THR A 121 -34.19 -21.47 -18.86
C THR A 121 -33.04 -20.96 -17.98
N GLY A 122 -33.35 -20.12 -16.99
CA GLY A 122 -32.33 -19.61 -16.09
C GLY A 122 -32.85 -18.65 -15.03
N MET A 123 -31.91 -17.95 -14.41
CA MET A 123 -32.15 -16.91 -13.42
C MET A 123 -31.48 -15.60 -13.85
N ALA A 124 -32.24 -14.52 -13.75
CA ALA A 124 -31.75 -13.15 -13.89
C ALA A 124 -31.18 -12.66 -12.55
N LEU A 125 -29.87 -12.45 -12.48
CA LEU A 125 -29.23 -11.75 -11.37
C LEU A 125 -29.24 -10.25 -11.63
N LYS A 126 -29.94 -9.48 -10.80
CA LYS A 126 -29.99 -8.02 -10.94
C LYS A 126 -28.62 -7.39 -10.67
N LYS A 127 -28.29 -6.37 -11.45
CA LYS A 127 -27.11 -5.52 -11.21
C LYS A 127 -27.22 -4.88 -9.83
N GLN A 128 -26.19 -5.11 -9.04
CA GLN A 128 -26.01 -4.54 -7.71
C GLN A 128 -24.57 -4.06 -7.56
N TRP A 129 -24.40 -2.98 -6.81
CA TRP A 129 -23.10 -2.47 -6.39
C TRP A 129 -22.65 -3.23 -5.16
N ILE A 130 -21.41 -3.70 -5.18
CA ILE A 130 -20.73 -4.24 -4.01
C ILE A 130 -19.74 -3.18 -3.54
N SER A 131 -19.96 -2.66 -2.34
CA SER A 131 -19.05 -1.68 -1.75
C SER A 131 -17.69 -2.30 -1.48
N GLY A 132 -16.63 -1.59 -1.86
CA GLY A 132 -15.28 -1.89 -1.43
C GLY A 132 -15.10 -1.57 0.05
N ASN A 133 -13.99 -2.06 0.61
CA ASN A 133 -13.68 -1.89 2.02
C ASN A 133 -12.69 -0.74 2.29
N GLY A 134 -12.11 -0.14 1.26
CA GLY A 134 -11.18 0.98 1.33
C GLY A 134 -9.88 0.68 2.10
N PHE A 135 -9.40 -0.56 2.11
CA PHE A 135 -8.22 -0.96 2.89
C PHE A 135 -6.98 -0.12 2.53
N TRP A 136 -6.80 0.21 1.25
CA TRP A 136 -5.66 0.97 0.77
C TRP A 136 -5.72 2.42 1.25
N ASP A 137 -6.87 3.07 1.08
CA ASP A 137 -7.05 4.48 1.44
C ASP A 137 -6.93 4.69 2.95
N LYS A 138 -7.44 3.74 3.75
CA LYS A 138 -7.28 3.75 5.21
C LYS A 138 -5.82 3.60 5.62
N ALA A 139 -5.12 2.63 5.04
CA ALA A 139 -3.70 2.41 5.31
C ALA A 139 -2.87 3.63 4.90
N LEU A 140 -3.18 4.25 3.75
CA LEU A 140 -2.49 5.44 3.26
C LEU A 140 -2.68 6.62 4.22
N LEU A 141 -3.91 6.85 4.70
CA LEU A 141 -4.19 7.92 5.66
C LEU A 141 -3.44 7.73 6.99
N MET A 142 -3.37 6.48 7.48
CA MET A 142 -2.56 6.15 8.67
C MET A 142 -1.06 6.34 8.41
N TYR A 143 -0.60 5.90 7.25
CA TYR A 143 0.78 6.00 6.83
C TYR A 143 1.25 7.44 6.71
N GLU A 144 0.48 8.33 6.08
CA GLU A 144 0.83 9.74 5.94
C GLU A 144 1.09 10.41 7.30
N THR A 145 0.27 10.06 8.30
CA THR A 145 0.41 10.57 9.68
C THR A 145 1.69 10.05 10.34
N ILE A 146 1.97 8.75 10.22
CA ILE A 146 3.16 8.11 10.81
C ILE A 146 4.43 8.58 10.09
N PHE A 147 4.39 8.64 8.76
CA PHE A 147 5.49 9.01 7.90
C PHE A 147 5.96 10.43 8.16
N ALA A 148 5.04 11.41 8.18
CA ALA A 148 5.37 12.80 8.46
C ALA A 148 6.09 12.95 9.81
N GLY A 149 5.54 12.34 10.87
CA GLY A 149 6.18 12.35 12.19
C GLY A 149 7.53 11.64 12.22
N SER A 150 7.71 10.59 11.41
CA SER A 150 8.99 9.86 11.31
C SER A 150 10.05 10.68 10.57
N LEU A 151 9.67 11.38 9.49
CA LEU A 151 10.56 12.22 8.71
C LEU A 151 11.09 13.38 9.53
N ASP A 152 10.21 14.08 10.26
CA ASP A 152 10.62 15.20 11.12
C ASP A 152 11.63 14.77 12.18
N LYS A 153 11.38 13.62 12.84
CA LYS A 153 12.31 13.06 13.82
C LYS A 153 13.66 12.71 13.20
N ARG A 154 13.66 12.03 12.04
CA ARG A 154 14.89 11.61 11.34
C ARG A 154 15.67 12.80 10.81
N PHE A 155 14.99 13.82 10.28
CA PHE A 155 15.60 15.05 9.83
C PHE A 155 16.23 15.83 10.99
N ASN A 156 15.50 16.00 12.10
CA ASN A 156 16.04 16.65 13.30
C ASN A 156 17.24 15.88 13.90
N GLN A 157 17.18 14.54 13.91
CA GLN A 157 18.30 13.70 14.31
C GLN A 157 19.50 13.88 13.39
N TRP A 158 19.29 14.03 12.09
CA TRP A 158 20.37 14.35 11.17
C TRP A 158 20.93 15.76 11.42
N LEU A 159 20.08 16.77 11.60
CA LEU A 159 20.50 18.15 11.92
C LEU A 159 21.32 18.21 13.21
N SER A 160 20.97 17.42 14.23
CA SER A 160 21.74 17.36 15.49
C SER A 160 23.11 16.70 15.32
N THR A 161 23.35 15.96 14.23
CA THR A 161 24.72 15.56 13.87
C THR A 161 25.55 16.75 13.35
N LEU A 162 24.90 17.76 12.75
CA LEU A 162 25.54 18.98 12.23
C LEU A 162 25.90 19.98 13.35
N GLY A 163 25.01 20.12 14.34
CA GLY A 163 25.19 20.97 15.52
C GLY A 163 25.93 20.24 16.64
N GLY A 164 26.84 20.89 17.36
CA GLY A 164 27.12 20.45 18.73
C GLY A 164 25.82 20.49 19.52
N ASP A 165 25.67 19.55 20.45
CA ASP A 165 24.61 19.49 21.45
C ASP A 165 24.14 20.90 21.84
N ASN A 166 22.93 21.28 21.42
CA ASN A 166 22.26 22.43 21.99
C ASN A 166 21.43 21.86 23.13
N GLY A 167 22.05 21.81 24.32
CA GLY A 167 21.31 21.61 25.56
C GLY A 167 20.19 22.63 25.71
#